data_AF-A0A813JC43-F1
#
_entry.id   AF-A0A813JC43-F1
#
_cell.length_a   1.000
_cell.length_b   1.000
_cell.length_c   1.000
_cell.angle_alpha   90.00
_cell.angle_beta   90.00
_cell.angle_gamma   90.00
#
_symmetry.space_group_name_H-M   'P 1'
#
loop_
_entity.id
_entity.type
_entity.pdbx_description
1 polymer ?
#
loop_
_entity_poly.entity_id
_entity_poly.type
_entity_poly.pdbx_seq_one_letter_code
_entity_poly.pdbx_strand_id
1 'polypeptide(L)'
;MIRLGLLLESEKKLDYVLGLTTAKIMERRLQTKVFKLGLAKSIHHARTLIRQRHIRVGKQICDIPSFLVRLDSEKHIDFFALTSPFGGGRPGRVRRKNMASKGAGGGGGGGDDEED
;
A
#
# COMPACT_ATOMS: atom_id res chain seq x y z
N MET A 1 7.75 -9.14 20.65
CA MET A 1 6.58 -9.42 19.79
C MET A 1 5.46 -8.37 19.88
N ILE A 2 5.33 -7.66 21.01
CA ILE A 2 4.36 -6.57 21.19
C ILE A 2 4.54 -5.44 20.15
N ARG A 3 5.78 -5.04 19.84
CA ARG A 3 6.05 -4.00 18.82
C ARG A 3 5.55 -4.33 17.41
N LEU A 4 5.43 -5.62 17.09
CA LEU A 4 4.90 -6.10 15.81
C LEU A 4 3.39 -6.32 15.88
N GLY A 5 2.75 -6.10 17.02
CA GLY A 5 1.31 -6.35 17.21
C GLY A 5 0.93 -7.84 17.15
N LEU A 6 1.85 -8.76 17.47
CA LEU A 6 1.56 -10.20 17.50
C LEU A 6 0.95 -10.67 18.82
N LEU A 7 1.28 -9.97 19.91
CA LEU A 7 0.73 -10.19 21.24
C LEU A 7 0.14 -8.87 21.75
N LEU A 8 -0.94 -8.97 22.52
CA LEU A 8 -1.56 -7.83 23.21
C LEU A 8 -0.73 -7.40 24.43
N GLU A 9 -0.93 -6.17 24.89
CA GLU A 9 -0.28 -5.62 26.08
C GLU A 9 -0.62 -6.41 27.37
N SER A 10 -1.76 -7.09 27.38
CA SER A 10 -2.24 -7.95 28.47
C SER A 10 -1.61 -9.36 28.45
N GLU A 11 -1.11 -9.81 27.29
CA GLU A 11 -0.63 -11.18 27.06
C GLU A 11 0.91 -11.28 27.14
N LYS A 12 1.58 -10.42 27.91
CA LYS A 12 3.06 -10.39 27.99
C LYS A 12 3.69 -11.55 28.80
N LYS A 13 3.11 -12.75 28.74
CA LYS A 13 3.69 -13.98 29.30
C LYS A 13 4.21 -14.86 28.16
N LEU A 14 5.25 -15.63 28.44
CA LEU A 14 5.89 -16.50 27.44
C LEU A 14 4.97 -17.62 26.96
N ASP A 15 4.02 -18.06 27.79
CA ASP A 15 3.07 -19.12 27.43
C ASP A 15 2.21 -18.75 26.21
N TYR A 16 1.88 -17.47 26.02
CA TYR A 16 1.13 -16.98 24.85
C TYR A 16 1.96 -16.97 23.57
N VAL A 17 3.29 -17.05 23.66
CA VAL A 17 4.17 -17.16 22.48
C VAL A 17 4.06 -18.56 21.86
N LEU A 18 3.87 -19.60 22.68
CA LEU A 18 3.69 -20.97 22.21
C LEU A 18 2.37 -21.16 21.45
N GLY A 19 1.33 -20.41 21.84
CA GLY A 19 0.02 -20.43 21.18
C GLY A 19 -0.09 -19.57 19.91
N LEU A 20 1.03 -19.08 19.35
CA LEU A 20 0.99 -18.26 18.15
C LEU A 20 0.61 -19.06 16.91
N THR A 21 -0.45 -18.60 16.24
CA THR A 21 -0.86 -19.13 14.95
C THR A 21 -0.12 -18.43 13.82
N THR A 22 0.11 -19.15 12.72
CA THR A 22 0.70 -18.60 11.49
C THR A 22 -0.14 -17.46 10.91
N ALA A 23 -1.46 -17.49 11.11
CA ALA A 23 -2.38 -16.44 10.71
C ALA A 23 -1.99 -15.07 11.28
N LYS A 24 -1.70 -14.98 12.59
CA LYS A 24 -1.27 -13.71 13.23
C LYS A 24 -0.02 -13.12 12.57
N ILE A 25 0.92 -13.96 12.14
CA ILE A 25 2.13 -13.51 11.44
C ILE A 25 1.79 -13.01 10.04
N MET A 26 0.93 -13.73 9.31
CA MET A 26 0.55 -13.34 7.96
C MET A 26 -0.18 -12.00 7.91
N GLU A 27 -1.00 -11.69 8.93
CA GLU A 27 -1.73 -10.42 9.01
C GLU A 27 -0.84 -9.19 9.19
N ARG A 28 0.37 -9.35 9.73
CA ARG A 28 1.32 -8.25 9.95
C ARG A 28 2.13 -7.88 8.72
N ARG A 29 1.95 -8.58 7.59
CA ARG A 29 2.63 -8.27 6.34
C ARG A 29 2.09 -6.96 5.75
N LEU A 30 2.96 -6.19 5.09
CA LEU A 30 2.58 -4.96 4.40
C LEU A 30 1.49 -5.23 3.36
N GLN A 31 1.56 -6.36 2.67
CA GLN A 31 0.55 -6.77 1.69
C GLN A 31 -0.87 -6.85 2.28
N THR A 32 -1.04 -7.53 3.42
CA THR A 32 -2.35 -7.68 4.07
C THR A 32 -2.78 -6.40 4.76
N LYS A 33 -1.84 -5.61 5.31
CA LYS A 33 -2.13 -4.32 5.93
C LYS A 33 -2.63 -3.30 4.92
N VAL A 34 -1.99 -3.19 3.76
CA VAL A 34 -2.44 -2.31 2.65
C VAL A 34 -3.85 -2.67 2.19
N PHE A 35 -4.16 -3.97 2.09
CA PHE A 35 -5.51 -4.43 1.74
C PHE A 35 -6.54 -4.10 2.83
N LYS A 36 -6.22 -4.38 4.10
CA LYS A 36 -7.11 -4.07 5.24
C LYS A 36 -7.34 -2.56 5.43
N LEU A 37 -6.38 -1.72 5.05
CA LEU A 37 -6.50 -0.26 5.05
C LEU A 37 -7.32 0.30 3.88
N GLY A 38 -7.79 -0.55 2.95
CA GLY A 38 -8.62 -0.12 1.82
C GLY A 38 -7.85 0.56 0.68
N LEU A 39 -6.52 0.67 0.76
CA LEU A 39 -5.69 1.28 -0.29
C LEU A 39 -5.64 0.43 -1.58
N ALA A 40 -6.03 -0.84 -1.52
CA ALA A 40 -6.03 -1.75 -2.66
C ALA A 40 -7.32 -2.56 -2.72
N LYS A 41 -7.85 -2.74 -3.93
CA LYS A 41 -9.07 -3.54 -4.20
C LYS A 41 -8.91 -5.05 -3.87
N SER A 42 -7.69 -5.58 -3.87
CA SER A 42 -7.40 -7.00 -3.65
C SER A 42 -5.98 -7.21 -3.10
N ILE A 43 -5.74 -8.37 -2.47
CA ILE A 43 -4.42 -8.81 -1.99
C ILE A 43 -3.37 -8.86 -3.12
N HIS A 44 -3.79 -9.23 -4.34
CA HIS A 44 -2.89 -9.24 -5.50
C HIS A 44 -2.60 -7.82 -5.99
N HIS A 45 -3.61 -6.93 -5.96
CA HIS A 45 -3.43 -5.53 -6.30
C HIS A 45 -2.45 -4.84 -5.33
N ALA A 46 -2.59 -5.10 -4.03
CA ALA A 46 -1.64 -4.59 -3.02
C ALA A 46 -0.20 -5.00 -3.33
N ARG A 47 0.03 -6.25 -3.74
CA ARG A 47 1.37 -6.75 -4.09
C ARG A 47 1.98 -5.98 -5.27
N THR A 48 1.19 -5.72 -6.31
CA THR A 48 1.61 -4.94 -7.48
C THR A 48 1.94 -3.50 -7.11
N LEU A 49 1.09 -2.84 -6.31
CA LEU A 49 1.33 -1.47 -5.85
C LEU A 49 2.63 -1.32 -5.04
N ILE A 50 2.89 -2.27 -4.14
CA ILE A 50 4.12 -2.31 -3.35
C ILE A 50 5.32 -2.49 -4.27
N ARG A 51 5.28 -3.48 -5.18
CA ARG A 51 6.41 -3.78 -6.06
C ARG A 51 6.72 -2.65 -7.05
N GLN A 52 5.69 -1.94 -7.49
CA GLN A 52 5.80 -0.76 -8.35
C GLN A 52 6.20 0.52 -7.59
N ARG A 53 6.49 0.42 -6.28
CA ARG A 53 6.99 1.52 -5.44
C ARG A 53 5.97 2.65 -5.24
N HIS A 54 4.68 2.32 -5.21
CA HIS A 54 3.61 3.29 -4.96
C HIS A 54 3.31 3.52 -3.48
N ILE A 55 3.77 2.62 -2.60
CA ILE A 55 3.45 2.63 -1.17
C ILE A 55 4.69 2.96 -0.36
N ARG A 56 4.50 3.77 0.69
CA ARG A 56 5.52 4.10 1.69
C ARG A 56 5.09 3.68 3.07
N VAL A 57 6.07 3.46 3.94
CA VAL A 57 5.88 3.34 5.39
C VAL A 57 6.64 4.48 6.04
N GLY A 58 5.92 5.45 6.59
CA GLY A 58 6.51 6.70 7.06
C GLY A 58 7.09 7.50 5.90
N LYS A 59 8.40 7.75 5.94
CA LYS A 59 9.12 8.51 4.91
C LYS A 59 9.73 7.61 3.83
N GLN A 60 9.84 6.31 4.07
CA GLN A 60 10.58 5.39 3.22
C GLN A 60 9.65 4.64 2.26
N ILE A 61 10.06 4.53 1.00
CA ILE A 61 9.39 3.68 0.01
C ILE A 61 9.75 2.22 0.29
N CYS A 62 8.74 1.36 0.43
CA CYS A 62 8.92 -0.07 0.65
C CYS A 62 8.45 -0.85 -0.58
N ASP A 63 9.34 -1.67 -1.14
CA ASP A 63 9.08 -2.47 -2.35
C ASP A 63 8.92 -3.97 -2.08
N ILE A 64 9.00 -4.38 -0.80
CA ILE A 64 8.90 -5.77 -0.34
C ILE A 64 7.53 -6.03 0.31
N PRO A 65 6.65 -6.85 -0.31
CA PRO A 65 5.32 -7.18 0.24
C PRO A 65 5.36 -7.98 1.55
N SER A 66 6.46 -8.69 1.79
CA SER A 66 6.70 -9.48 3.01
C SER A 66 7.21 -8.65 4.19
N PHE A 67 7.30 -7.32 4.06
CA PHE A 67 7.71 -6.44 5.15
C PHE A 67 6.74 -6.58 6.34
N LEU A 68 7.28 -6.86 7.53
CA LEU A 68 6.50 -6.94 8.76
C LEU A 68 6.33 -5.53 9.33
N VAL A 69 5.09 -5.04 9.30
CA VAL A 69 4.74 -3.68 9.73
C VAL A 69 4.72 -3.62 11.26
N ARG A 70 5.43 -2.63 11.83
CA ARG A 70 5.38 -2.30 13.26
C ARG A 70 4.09 -1.57 13.61
N LEU A 71 3.64 -1.70 14.85
CA LEU A 71 2.38 -1.11 15.29
C LEU A 71 2.39 0.43 15.17
N ASP A 72 3.51 1.07 15.51
CA ASP A 72 3.67 2.53 15.41
C ASP A 72 3.70 3.03 13.95
N SER A 73 4.23 2.20 13.05
CA SER A 73 4.38 2.54 11.63
C SER A 73 3.11 2.28 10.82
N GLU A 74 2.12 1.59 11.39
CA GLU A 74 0.88 1.21 10.71
C GLU A 74 0.05 2.43 10.29
N LYS A 75 0.05 3.47 11.11
CA LYS A 75 -0.65 4.74 10.83
C LYS A 75 -0.02 5.54 9.69
N HIS A 76 1.21 5.21 9.30
CA HIS A 76 1.98 5.97 8.33
C HIS A 76 2.11 5.22 6.99
N ILE A 77 1.12 4.38 6.68
CA ILE A 77 1.05 3.64 5.41
C ILE A 77 0.16 4.45 4.47
N ASP A 78 0.79 5.11 3.51
CA ASP A 78 0.10 5.92 2.51
C ASP A 78 0.67 5.66 1.12
N PHE A 79 -0.06 6.15 0.11
CA PHE A 79 0.52 6.35 -1.20
C PHE A 79 1.67 7.36 -1.14
N PHE A 80 2.73 7.08 -1.89
CA PHE A 80 3.85 8.02 -1.99
C PHE A 80 3.43 9.23 -2.85
N ALA A 81 2.89 10.26 -2.20
CA ALA A 81 2.32 11.43 -2.88
C ALA A 81 3.29 12.16 -3.82
N LEU A 82 4.57 12.26 -3.45
CA LEU A 82 5.51 13.12 -4.18
C LEU A 82 6.00 12.55 -5.52
N THR A 83 6.03 11.23 -5.70
CA THR A 83 6.57 10.59 -6.92
C THR A 83 5.61 9.59 -7.57
N SER A 84 4.60 9.12 -6.84
CA SER A 84 3.62 8.18 -7.38
C SER A 84 2.54 8.93 -8.15
N PRO A 85 2.13 8.46 -9.35
CA PRO A 85 0.98 9.01 -10.07
C PRO A 85 -0.32 8.97 -9.24
N PHE A 86 -0.45 8.02 -8.30
CA PHE A 86 -1.64 7.87 -7.45
C PHE A 86 -1.74 8.87 -6.30
N GLY A 87 -0.69 9.64 -6.00
CA GLY A 87 -0.73 10.61 -4.92
C GLY A 87 -0.36 12.03 -5.36
N GLY A 88 -0.49 12.34 -6.66
CA GLY A 88 -0.24 13.67 -7.21
C GLY A 88 1.10 13.84 -7.94
N GLY A 89 1.86 12.76 -8.12
CA GLY A 89 3.08 12.75 -8.92
C GLY A 89 2.81 12.85 -10.43
N ARG A 90 3.88 13.11 -11.20
CA ARG A 90 3.81 13.19 -12.67
C ARG A 90 3.16 11.92 -13.26
N PRO A 91 2.22 12.04 -14.21
CA PRO A 91 1.61 10.89 -14.87
C PRO A 91 2.66 9.94 -15.46
N GLY A 92 2.41 8.63 -15.34
CA GLY A 92 3.32 7.58 -15.79
C GLY A 92 3.59 7.64 -17.30
N ARG A 93 4.67 6.98 -17.74
CA ARG A 93 5.13 6.99 -19.15
C ARG A 93 4.02 6.61 -20.14
N VAL A 94 3.24 5.57 -19.85
CA VAL A 94 2.15 5.11 -20.74
C VAL A 94 1.04 6.17 -20.82
N ARG A 95 0.59 6.72 -19.69
CA ARG A 95 -0.41 7.79 -19.67
C ARG A 95 0.09 9.03 -20.42
N ARG A 96 1.36 9.41 -20.26
CA ARG A 96 1.98 10.50 -21.03
C ARG A 96 2.03 10.23 -22.53
N LYS A 97 2.41 9.02 -22.94
CA LYS A 97 2.43 8.63 -24.37
C LYS A 97 1.02 8.70 -24.97
N ASN A 98 0.01 8.20 -24.25
CA ASN A 98 -1.37 8.23 -24.69
C ASN A 98 -1.95 9.65 -24.76
N MET A 99 -1.57 10.54 -23.82
CA MET A 99 -1.95 11.95 -23.88
C MET A 99 -1.28 12.67 -25.06
N ALA A 100 0.00 12.38 -25.34
CA ALA A 100 0.70 12.94 -26.48
C ALA A 100 0.12 12.44 -27.82
N SER A 101 -0.26 11.16 -27.92
CA SER A 101 -0.93 10.64 -29.11
C SER A 101 -2.36 11.18 -29.27
N LYS A 102 -3.10 11.41 -28.17
CA LYS A 102 -4.41 12.07 -28.21
C LYS A 102 -4.31 13.55 -28.59
N GLY A 103 -3.25 14.25 -28.17
CA GLY A 103 -3.01 15.65 -28.57
C GLY A 103 -2.67 15.84 -30.05
N ALA A 104 -2.18 14.80 -30.73
CA ALA A 104 -1.88 14.81 -32.16
C ALA A 104 -3.09 14.45 -33.05
N GLY A 105 -4.18 13.91 -32.49
CA GLY A 105 -5.45 13.64 -33.19
C GLY A 105 -6.55 14.46 -32.54
N GLY A 106 -6.78 15.67 -33.05
CA GLY A 106 -7.59 16.69 -32.37
C GLY A 106 -9.05 16.32 -32.11
N GLY A 107 -9.58 16.93 -31.04
CA GLY A 107 -10.95 17.43 -30.94
C GLY A 107 -12.01 16.50 -30.34
N GLY A 108 -12.51 16.87 -29.16
CA GLY A 108 -13.90 16.60 -28.75
C GLY A 108 -14.08 15.77 -27.47
N GLY A 109 -14.73 16.36 -26.48
CA GLY A 109 -15.41 15.66 -25.39
C GLY A 109 -14.78 15.85 -24.01
N GLY A 110 -15.13 16.95 -23.35
CA GLY A 110 -15.09 17.04 -21.89
C GLY A 110 -16.15 16.14 -21.26
N GLY A 111 -15.97 15.82 -19.97
CA GLY A 111 -16.90 15.01 -19.18
C GLY A 111 -16.21 14.33 -18.02
N ASP A 112 -15.97 15.12 -16.99
CA ASP A 112 -16.09 14.78 -15.56
C ASP A 112 -15.16 13.74 -14.90
N ASP A 113 -14.37 14.28 -13.98
CA ASP A 113 -14.14 13.68 -12.67
C ASP A 113 -15.51 13.39 -12.00
N GLU A 114 -15.88 12.13 -11.77
CA GLU A 114 -16.80 11.73 -10.70
C GLU A 114 -16.72 10.20 -10.41
N GLU A 115 -16.34 9.90 -9.16
CA GLU A 115 -16.74 8.78 -8.28
C GLU A 115 -16.93 7.34 -8.82
N ASP A 116 -15.99 6.44 -8.46
CA ASP A 116 -16.15 5.12 -7.77
C ASP A 116 -14.90 4.19 -7.86
#